data_AF-A0AAN9TTN8-F1
#
_entry.id   AF-A0AAN9TTN8-F1
#
_cell.length_a   1.000
_cell.length_b   1.000
_cell.length_c   1.000
_cell.angle_alpha   90.00
_cell.angle_beta   90.00
_cell.angle_gamma   90.00
#
_symmetry.space_group_name_H-M   'P 1'
#
loop_
_entity.id
_entity.type
_entity.pdbx_description
1 polymer ?
#
loop_
_entity_poly.entity_id
_entity_poly.type
_entity_poly.pdbx_seq_one_letter_code
_entity_poly.pdbx_strand_id
1 'polypeptide(L)'
;METKDIVEPELAEKTNSHGSQTTNPVVRVISNMKVTNPIKKLVSQQRKRYTKDGFNLDLTYILNNLIAMGYPAEKLEGVYRNHIDDVVKFLDKKHKNHYRVYNLCAEKTSYDPEKFHRRVAYYPFDDHNPPCVEVIKPFCEDIDGWLSKDQKNVAVVHCKAGKGRTGVMVSCYMLHCRKFKNAEEALGFYGEKRTHDEKGVTIPSQRRYVDYYAALVRENLLYRPVKLFVREVSFEPIPHIFSTTQGSVQFVISECKRVGESALKVKKLHTSIEYDIKRGSLSFRVPLLTDVAVQGDVKVEFFRHKLKKEKLFHFWFNTFFVRDILAPDSHETQSSDQRKSVFCENMGKNLSHQDGNSCNSKINSKSRALSAGESESNKSRLVFLTMNKTDLDDAHKDKQNKTFSSDFKVTLLLEHVPKECEENSQQPTVEPDIGTPSESSEAESSTDSSVPEDEEEAWESG
;
A
#
# COMPACT_ATOMS: atom_id res chain seq x y z
N MET A 1 -20.78 95.66 -52.22
CA MET A 1 -22.06 95.64 -52.97
C MET A 1 -22.62 94.24 -52.83
N GLU A 2 -23.94 94.12 -52.62
CA GLU A 2 -24.79 92.97 -52.93
C GLU A 2 -24.40 91.57 -52.38
N THR A 3 -25.28 90.73 -51.84
CA THR A 3 -26.59 90.80 -51.16
C THR A 3 -27.04 89.34 -50.98
N LYS A 4 -27.80 89.03 -49.92
CA LYS A 4 -28.80 87.93 -49.87
C LYS A 4 -28.27 86.47 -49.92
N ASP A 5 -28.97 85.44 -49.44
CA ASP A 5 -30.09 85.33 -48.48
C ASP A 5 -30.32 83.83 -48.09
N ILE A 6 -30.76 83.59 -46.85
CA ILE A 6 -31.91 82.72 -46.47
C ILE A 6 -31.79 81.16 -46.34
N VAL A 7 -32.26 80.67 -45.16
CA VAL A 7 -32.90 79.36 -44.80
C VAL A 7 -32.06 78.12 -44.38
N GLU A 8 -31.96 77.97 -43.05
CA GLU A 8 -32.06 76.72 -42.24
C GLU A 8 -33.49 76.11 -42.31
N PRO A 9 -33.85 74.90 -41.79
CA PRO A 9 -33.22 74.12 -40.69
C PRO A 9 -33.16 72.57 -40.99
N GLU A 10 -33.10 71.58 -40.09
CA GLU A 10 -33.01 71.44 -38.60
C GLU A 10 -32.40 70.05 -38.24
N LEU A 11 -32.22 69.78 -36.92
CA LEU A 11 -32.16 68.48 -36.21
C LEU A 11 -30.97 67.50 -36.52
N ALA A 12 -30.22 66.99 -35.54
CA ALA A 12 -30.33 67.12 -34.07
C ALA A 12 -28.98 66.99 -33.32
N GLU A 13 -28.92 67.65 -32.17
CA GLU A 13 -28.07 67.42 -30.97
C GLU A 13 -26.54 67.27 -31.14
N LYS A 14 -25.69 68.23 -30.74
CA LYS A 14 -25.37 68.73 -29.37
C LYS A 14 -24.91 67.60 -28.41
N THR A 15 -23.80 67.70 -27.66
CA THR A 15 -22.93 68.87 -27.38
C THR A 15 -21.50 68.48 -26.99
N ASN A 16 -20.61 69.47 -27.06
CA ASN A 16 -19.15 69.43 -26.83
C ASN A 16 -18.72 69.56 -25.35
N SER A 17 -17.39 69.62 -25.16
CA SER A 17 -16.60 70.18 -24.03
C SER A 17 -16.19 69.19 -22.92
N HIS A 18 -14.90 68.86 -22.77
CA HIS A 18 -13.76 69.66 -22.27
C HIS A 18 -13.79 69.90 -20.75
N GLY A 19 -12.72 69.49 -20.06
CA GLY A 19 -12.52 69.82 -18.64
C GLY A 19 -11.57 68.87 -17.91
N SER A 20 -10.28 69.18 -17.88
CA SER A 20 -9.33 68.54 -16.96
C SER A 20 -9.55 69.03 -15.54
N GLN A 21 -9.55 68.13 -14.54
CA GLN A 21 -8.68 68.28 -13.35
C GLN A 21 -8.69 67.04 -12.44
N THR A 22 -7.62 66.92 -11.66
CA THR A 22 -7.20 65.75 -10.86
C THR A 22 -7.78 65.74 -9.44
N THR A 23 -8.26 64.59 -8.95
CA THR A 23 -8.23 64.22 -7.51
C THR A 23 -8.05 62.70 -7.32
N ASN A 24 -7.51 62.30 -6.16
CA ASN A 24 -7.03 60.94 -5.87
C ASN A 24 -8.14 59.87 -5.78
N PRO A 25 -7.91 58.63 -6.25
CA PRO A 25 -8.70 57.47 -5.84
C PRO A 25 -8.16 56.86 -4.54
N VAL A 26 -9.05 56.72 -3.56
CA VAL A 26 -8.83 55.97 -2.30
C VAL A 26 -8.37 54.54 -2.59
N VAL A 27 -7.30 54.09 -1.91
CA VAL A 27 -6.86 52.69 -1.96
C VAL A 27 -7.92 51.80 -1.33
N ARG A 28 -8.78 51.20 -2.17
CA ARG A 28 -9.62 50.06 -1.76
C ARG A 28 -8.71 48.86 -1.48
N VAL A 29 -8.58 48.50 -0.21
CA VAL A 29 -7.98 47.22 0.20
C VAL A 29 -8.89 46.10 -0.29
N ILE A 30 -8.55 45.51 -1.44
CA ILE A 30 -9.22 44.29 -1.93
C ILE A 30 -8.72 43.13 -1.07
N SER A 31 -9.59 42.66 -0.19
CA SER A 31 -9.38 41.44 0.58
C SER A 31 -9.26 40.24 -0.36
N ASN A 32 -8.05 39.68 -0.48
CA ASN A 32 -7.77 38.46 -1.26
C ASN A 32 -8.46 37.23 -0.65
N MET A 33 -9.76 37.06 -0.93
CA MET A 33 -10.47 35.80 -0.73
C MET A 33 -9.88 34.77 -1.69
N LYS A 34 -9.27 33.72 -1.14
CA LYS A 34 -8.61 32.67 -1.93
C LYS A 34 -9.63 31.91 -2.78
N VAL A 35 -9.68 32.21 -4.08
CA VAL A 35 -10.40 31.40 -5.06
C VAL A 35 -9.85 29.97 -5.01
N THR A 36 -10.69 29.01 -4.63
CA THR A 36 -10.30 27.60 -4.57
C THR A 36 -10.09 27.07 -5.98
N ASN A 37 -8.86 26.75 -6.36
CA ASN A 37 -8.57 26.16 -7.68
C ASN A 37 -9.39 24.85 -7.86
N PRO A 38 -10.34 24.79 -8.81
CA PRO A 38 -11.24 23.65 -8.97
C PRO A 38 -10.51 22.36 -9.34
N ILE A 39 -9.36 22.47 -10.02
CA ILE A 39 -8.51 21.34 -10.41
C ILE A 39 -8.02 20.57 -9.18
N LYS A 40 -7.66 21.28 -8.09
CA LYS A 40 -7.25 20.63 -6.83
C LYS A 40 -8.39 19.81 -6.24
N LYS A 41 -9.63 20.32 -6.26
CA LYS A 41 -10.81 19.61 -5.75
C LYS A 41 -11.08 18.34 -6.56
N LEU A 42 -10.95 18.40 -7.88
CA LEU A 42 -11.09 17.27 -8.79
C LEU A 42 -10.09 16.14 -8.47
N VAL A 43 -8.81 16.47 -8.27
CA VAL A 43 -7.75 15.48 -7.95
C VAL A 43 -7.87 14.90 -6.54
N SER A 44 -8.40 15.65 -5.57
CA SER A 44 -8.76 15.06 -4.26
C SER A 44 -9.88 14.02 -4.34
N GLN A 45 -10.74 14.07 -5.36
CA GLN A 45 -11.91 13.19 -5.47
C GLN A 45 -12.69 13.16 -4.15
N GLN A 46 -12.88 11.97 -3.55
CA GLN A 46 -13.60 11.76 -2.30
C GLN A 46 -12.75 11.99 -1.03
N ARG A 47 -11.51 12.49 -1.11
CA ARG A 47 -10.61 12.65 0.06
C ARG A 47 -10.92 13.92 0.83
N LYS A 48 -11.00 13.82 2.16
CA LYS A 48 -11.30 14.94 3.07
C LYS A 48 -10.11 15.90 3.14
N ARG A 49 -10.31 17.15 2.68
CA ARG A 49 -9.28 18.21 2.65
C ARG A 49 -9.30 19.05 3.92
N TYR A 50 -8.14 19.57 4.32
CA TYR A 50 -8.03 20.63 5.33
C TYR A 50 -8.25 22.00 4.68
N THR A 51 -9.39 22.64 4.99
CA THR A 51 -9.83 23.92 4.39
C THR A 51 -9.90 25.09 5.40
N LYS A 52 -9.23 24.97 6.56
CA LYS A 52 -9.28 25.95 7.67
C LYS A 52 -8.05 26.87 7.66
N ASP A 53 -8.11 27.97 8.42
CA ASP A 53 -6.99 28.91 8.68
C ASP A 53 -6.30 29.48 7.42
N GLY A 54 -7.02 29.53 6.30
CA GLY A 54 -6.50 29.97 5.00
C GLY A 54 -5.72 28.91 4.22
N PHE A 55 -5.68 27.66 4.66
CA PHE A 55 -5.08 26.53 3.93
C PHE A 55 -6.13 25.73 3.16
N ASN A 56 -5.73 25.06 2.07
CA ASN A 56 -6.57 24.15 1.30
C ASN A 56 -5.75 22.93 0.83
N LEU A 57 -5.43 22.04 1.76
CA LEU A 57 -4.54 20.90 1.55
C LEU A 57 -5.30 19.58 1.49
N ASP A 58 -4.88 18.67 0.62
CA ASP A 58 -5.23 17.25 0.69
C ASP A 58 -4.47 16.61 1.87
N LEU A 59 -4.98 16.88 3.07
CA LEU A 59 -4.37 16.60 4.37
C LEU A 59 -5.50 16.35 5.38
N THR A 60 -5.32 15.35 6.24
CA THR A 60 -6.32 14.92 7.22
C THR A 60 -5.64 14.49 8.53
N TYR A 61 -6.13 14.99 9.67
CA TYR A 61 -5.79 14.42 10.97
C TYR A 61 -6.59 13.13 11.15
N ILE A 62 -5.91 11.99 11.19
CA ILE A 62 -6.51 10.69 11.49
C ILE A 62 -6.63 10.55 13.02
N LEU A 63 -5.57 10.92 13.73
CA LEU A 63 -5.56 11.20 15.17
C LEU A 63 -5.00 12.63 15.38
N ASN A 64 -5.11 13.16 16.60
CA ASN A 64 -4.63 14.51 16.93
C ASN A 64 -3.14 14.73 16.59
N ASN A 65 -2.32 13.68 16.73
CA ASN A 65 -0.89 13.67 16.45
C ASN A 65 -0.49 12.79 15.24
N LEU A 66 -1.46 12.34 14.42
CA LEU A 66 -1.20 11.49 13.26
C LEU A 66 -1.95 12.03 12.02
N ILE A 67 -1.19 12.57 11.08
CA ILE A 67 -1.69 13.16 9.85
C ILE A 67 -1.46 12.20 8.67
N ALA A 68 -2.48 12.07 7.82
CA ALA A 68 -2.37 11.47 6.49
C ALA A 68 -2.51 12.57 5.42
N MET A 69 -1.62 12.62 4.43
CA MET A 69 -1.70 13.62 3.34
C MET A 69 -1.38 13.05 1.96
N GLY A 70 -1.81 13.77 0.91
CA GLY A 70 -1.32 13.58 -0.46
C GLY A 70 0.06 14.21 -0.67
N TYR A 71 0.75 13.78 -1.74
CA TYR A 71 2.14 14.14 -2.01
C TYR A 71 2.40 15.66 -2.06
N PRO A 72 3.42 16.18 -1.36
CA PRO A 72 3.83 17.58 -1.43
C PRO A 72 4.72 17.80 -2.67
N ALA A 73 4.16 18.45 -3.69
CA ALA A 73 4.83 18.65 -4.98
C ALA A 73 5.56 20.00 -5.10
N GLU A 74 6.72 19.98 -5.73
CA GLU A 74 7.58 21.17 -5.99
C GLU A 74 7.30 21.89 -7.31
N LYS A 75 7.06 21.12 -8.39
CA LYS A 75 6.94 21.63 -9.77
C LYS A 75 5.48 21.97 -10.11
N LEU A 76 5.16 22.16 -11.39
CA LEU A 76 3.79 22.37 -11.93
C LEU A 76 2.73 21.38 -11.39
N GLU A 77 3.12 20.19 -10.92
CA GLU A 77 2.21 19.28 -10.21
C GLU A 77 1.55 19.89 -8.95
N GLY A 78 2.18 20.88 -8.32
CA GLY A 78 1.62 21.67 -7.22
C GLY A 78 0.40 22.51 -7.60
N VAL A 79 0.10 22.66 -8.90
CA VAL A 79 -1.16 23.26 -9.40
C VAL A 79 -2.35 22.36 -9.09
N TYR A 80 -2.17 21.04 -9.10
CA TYR A 80 -3.24 20.05 -8.93
C TYR A 80 -3.10 19.16 -7.67
N ARG A 81 -1.91 19.05 -7.09
CA ARG A 81 -1.63 18.43 -5.77
C ARG A 81 -1.47 19.49 -4.65
N ASN A 82 -0.96 19.05 -3.50
CA ASN A 82 -0.44 19.94 -2.47
C ASN A 82 0.83 20.61 -3.00
N HIS A 83 0.93 21.95 -2.91
CA HIS A 83 2.20 22.64 -3.16
C HIS A 83 3.06 22.45 -1.91
N ILE A 84 4.31 22.02 -2.05
CA ILE A 84 5.16 21.68 -0.90
C ILE A 84 5.30 22.87 0.06
N ASP A 85 5.52 24.08 -0.46
CA ASP A 85 5.68 25.26 0.39
C ASP A 85 4.40 25.62 1.18
N ASP A 86 3.20 25.25 0.69
CA ASP A 86 1.95 25.41 1.47
C ASP A 86 1.86 24.38 2.60
N VAL A 87 2.40 23.16 2.38
CA VAL A 87 2.51 22.11 3.42
C VAL A 87 3.53 22.50 4.47
N VAL A 88 4.71 23.00 4.07
CA VAL A 88 5.74 23.51 5.00
C VAL A 88 5.18 24.68 5.81
N LYS A 89 4.57 25.69 5.17
CA LYS A 89 3.90 26.81 5.88
C LYS A 89 2.81 26.34 6.84
N PHE A 90 2.07 25.28 6.50
CA PHE A 90 1.07 24.70 7.38
C PHE A 90 1.70 24.03 8.61
N LEU A 91 2.68 23.15 8.39
CA LEU A 91 3.35 22.39 9.45
C LEU A 91 4.18 23.30 10.36
N ASP A 92 4.93 24.27 9.82
CA ASP A 92 5.68 25.24 10.61
C ASP A 92 4.77 26.22 11.37
N LYS A 93 3.56 26.53 10.88
CA LYS A 93 2.58 27.37 11.58
C LYS A 93 1.82 26.62 12.69
N LYS A 94 1.54 25.32 12.51
CA LYS A 94 0.73 24.53 13.45
C LYS A 94 1.58 23.72 14.44
N HIS A 95 2.72 23.19 14.00
CA HIS A 95 3.54 22.19 14.68
C HIS A 95 5.03 22.55 14.62
N LYS A 96 5.39 23.84 14.75
CA LYS A 96 6.78 24.32 14.64
C LYS A 96 7.75 23.43 15.44
N ASN A 97 8.75 22.86 14.76
CA ASN A 97 9.75 21.92 15.32
C ASN A 97 9.19 20.59 15.88
N HIS A 98 7.88 20.37 15.85
CA HIS A 98 7.16 19.23 16.40
C HIS A 98 6.51 18.35 15.33
N TYR A 99 7.04 18.29 14.10
CA TYR A 99 6.60 17.31 13.09
C TYR A 99 7.75 16.54 12.46
N ARG A 100 7.45 15.30 12.06
CA ARG A 100 8.28 14.46 11.21
C ARG A 100 7.46 13.84 10.09
N VAL A 101 8.00 13.85 8.89
CA VAL A 101 7.34 13.38 7.66
C VAL A 101 7.79 11.96 7.34
N TYR A 102 6.86 11.11 6.94
CA TYR A 102 7.10 9.72 6.55
C TYR A 102 6.66 9.52 5.10
N ASN A 103 7.63 9.33 4.21
CA ASN A 103 7.41 9.17 2.79
C ASN A 103 7.35 7.67 2.41
N LEU A 104 6.23 7.26 1.82
CA LEU A 104 5.98 5.88 1.38
C LEU A 104 6.15 5.68 -0.14
N CYS A 105 6.60 6.71 -0.88
CA CYS A 105 6.82 6.62 -2.32
C CYS A 105 8.10 5.85 -2.66
N ALA A 106 7.99 4.76 -3.44
CA ALA A 106 9.12 4.05 -4.04
C ALA A 106 9.51 4.63 -5.41
N GLU A 107 8.55 5.28 -6.09
CA GLU A 107 8.82 6.07 -7.28
C GLU A 107 9.86 7.17 -7.00
N LYS A 108 10.73 7.49 -7.98
CA LYS A 108 11.75 8.56 -7.92
C LYS A 108 11.12 9.98 -7.89
N THR A 109 10.28 10.22 -6.89
CA THR A 109 9.63 11.48 -6.55
C THR A 109 10.02 11.84 -5.12
N SER A 110 11.30 12.17 -4.95
CA SER A 110 11.82 12.80 -3.73
C SER A 110 11.86 14.31 -3.95
N TYR A 111 11.03 15.03 -3.20
CA TYR A 111 11.26 16.44 -2.92
C TYR A 111 12.52 16.61 -2.03
N ASP A 112 13.06 17.82 -1.97
CA ASP A 112 14.18 18.16 -1.11
C ASP A 112 13.81 18.03 0.39
N PRO A 113 14.48 17.16 1.18
CA PRO A 113 14.21 17.00 2.60
C PRO A 113 14.59 18.23 3.45
N GLU A 114 15.43 19.14 2.96
CA GLU A 114 15.73 20.41 3.64
C GLU A 114 14.49 21.28 3.80
N LYS A 115 13.53 21.21 2.87
CA LYS A 115 12.22 21.90 2.99
C LYS A 115 11.43 21.49 4.23
N PHE A 116 11.67 20.29 4.76
CA PHE A 116 11.10 19.80 6.02
C PHE A 116 12.13 19.76 7.15
N HIS A 117 13.17 20.60 7.05
CA HIS A 117 14.25 20.75 8.04
C HIS A 117 14.93 19.41 8.36
N ARG A 118 15.14 18.57 7.33
CA ARG A 118 15.68 17.19 7.41
C ARG A 118 14.86 16.21 8.28
N ARG A 119 13.64 16.57 8.71
CA ARG A 119 12.75 15.69 9.48
C ARG A 119 11.90 14.79 8.57
N VAL A 120 12.56 14.05 7.68
CA VAL A 120 11.92 13.10 6.74
C VAL A 120 12.48 11.69 6.97
N ALA A 121 11.61 10.69 7.02
CA ALA A 121 11.95 9.28 7.02
C ALA A 121 11.31 8.58 5.81
N TYR A 122 11.96 7.55 5.28
CA TYR A 122 11.56 6.88 4.03
C TYR A 122 11.24 5.42 4.31
N TYR A 123 10.02 5.00 3.94
CA TYR A 123 9.55 3.62 4.01
C TYR A 123 8.87 3.25 2.68
N PRO A 124 9.64 3.21 1.57
CA PRO A 124 9.11 3.13 0.22
C PRO A 124 8.48 1.76 -0.09
N PHE A 125 7.34 1.78 -0.77
CA PHE A 125 6.80 0.59 -1.46
C PHE A 125 5.91 0.97 -2.64
N ASP A 126 5.80 0.06 -3.61
CA ASP A 126 5.17 0.29 -4.90
C ASP A 126 3.69 0.69 -4.79
N ASP A 127 3.26 1.60 -5.67
CA ASP A 127 1.86 2.02 -5.72
C ASP A 127 0.94 0.84 -6.04
N HIS A 128 -0.24 0.81 -5.40
CA HIS A 128 -1.22 -0.27 -5.47
C HIS A 128 -0.78 -1.66 -4.94
N ASN A 129 0.42 -1.79 -4.36
CA ASN A 129 0.88 -3.01 -3.69
C ASN A 129 0.84 -2.85 -2.15
N PRO A 130 0.89 -3.94 -1.36
CA PRO A 130 1.21 -3.88 0.06
C PRO A 130 2.71 -3.56 0.30
N PRO A 131 3.10 -3.10 1.50
CA PRO A 131 4.50 -3.07 1.93
C PRO A 131 5.00 -4.50 2.19
N CYS A 132 6.31 -4.72 2.23
CA CYS A 132 6.83 -5.95 2.84
C CYS A 132 6.51 -5.99 4.33
N VAL A 133 6.15 -7.16 4.87
CA VAL A 133 5.67 -7.28 6.26
C VAL A 133 6.75 -6.84 7.28
N GLU A 134 8.02 -7.09 6.96
CA GLU A 134 9.19 -6.68 7.75
C GLU A 134 9.35 -5.15 7.86
N VAL A 135 8.78 -4.38 6.93
CA VAL A 135 8.87 -2.91 6.92
C VAL A 135 7.84 -2.29 7.88
N ILE A 136 6.76 -3.00 8.20
CA ILE A 136 5.65 -2.47 8.99
C ILE A 136 6.07 -2.20 10.44
N LYS A 137 6.75 -3.15 11.09
CA LYS A 137 7.16 -3.02 12.50
C LYS A 137 8.14 -1.84 12.72
N PRO A 138 9.26 -1.73 12.00
CA PRO A 138 10.18 -0.59 12.15
C PRO A 138 9.51 0.77 11.89
N PHE A 139 8.61 0.86 10.90
CA PHE A 139 7.84 2.08 10.67
C PHE A 139 6.98 2.46 11.88
N CYS A 140 6.31 1.49 12.51
CA CYS A 140 5.50 1.75 13.70
C CYS A 140 6.36 2.19 14.89
N GLU A 141 7.51 1.53 15.11
CA GLU A 141 8.45 1.85 16.19
C GLU A 141 9.11 3.23 15.99
N ASP A 142 9.38 3.64 14.76
CA ASP A 142 9.93 4.98 14.44
C ASP A 142 8.89 6.10 14.67
N ILE A 143 7.61 5.84 14.38
CA ILE A 143 6.52 6.76 14.75
C ILE A 143 6.36 6.83 16.27
N ASP A 144 6.33 5.69 16.96
CA ASP A 144 6.16 5.66 18.42
C ASP A 144 7.35 6.34 19.13
N GLY A 145 8.57 6.08 18.69
CA GLY A 145 9.81 6.73 19.14
C GLY A 145 9.91 8.22 18.77
N TRP A 146 9.13 8.72 17.81
CA TRP A 146 8.97 10.16 17.54
C TRP A 146 7.90 10.80 18.43
N LEU A 147 6.74 10.18 18.54
CA LEU A 147 5.58 10.71 19.27
C LEU A 147 5.74 10.64 20.80
N SER A 148 6.56 9.73 21.30
CA SER A 148 6.90 9.64 22.74
C SER A 148 7.85 10.73 23.24
N LYS A 149 8.59 11.41 22.34
CA LYS A 149 9.60 12.43 22.73
C LYS A 149 9.01 13.76 23.23
N ASP A 150 7.83 14.14 22.76
CA ASP A 150 7.08 15.33 23.21
C ASP A 150 5.60 15.14 22.87
N GLN A 151 4.69 15.49 23.79
CA GLN A 151 3.24 15.40 23.59
C GLN A 151 2.72 16.26 22.43
N LYS A 152 3.48 17.29 22.01
CA LYS A 152 3.19 18.13 20.85
C LYS A 152 3.62 17.50 19.53
N ASN A 153 4.43 16.44 19.55
CA ASN A 153 4.96 15.86 18.32
C ASN A 153 3.85 15.25 17.46
N VAL A 154 4.00 15.40 16.14
CA VAL A 154 3.06 14.94 15.12
C VAL A 154 3.80 14.12 14.06
N ALA A 155 3.24 12.98 13.68
CA ALA A 155 3.71 12.18 12.56
C ALA A 155 2.87 12.48 11.31
N VAL A 156 3.53 12.74 10.18
CA VAL A 156 2.89 13.13 8.92
C VAL A 156 3.20 12.10 7.84
N VAL A 157 2.27 11.17 7.59
CA VAL A 157 2.45 10.04 6.68
C VAL A 157 1.85 10.38 5.31
N HIS A 158 2.60 10.13 4.22
CA HIS A 158 2.11 10.37 2.87
C HIS A 158 2.57 9.32 1.85
N CYS A 159 1.85 9.27 0.74
CA CYS A 159 2.27 8.65 -0.52
C CYS A 159 1.82 9.59 -1.66
N LYS A 160 1.63 9.09 -2.89
CA LYS A 160 1.12 9.89 -4.01
C LYS A 160 -0.23 10.56 -3.73
N ALA A 161 -1.24 9.78 -3.33
CA ALA A 161 -2.61 10.26 -3.07
C ALA A 161 -3.00 10.31 -1.58
N GLY A 162 -2.14 9.82 -0.68
CA GLY A 162 -2.48 9.69 0.74
C GLY A 162 -3.69 8.79 0.97
N LYS A 163 -3.82 7.68 0.23
CA LYS A 163 -5.00 6.80 0.25
C LYS A 163 -4.67 5.37 0.67
N GLY A 164 -4.34 4.48 -0.28
CA GLY A 164 -4.05 3.06 -0.03
C GLY A 164 -2.80 2.83 0.82
N ARG A 165 -1.61 3.11 0.27
CA ARG A 165 -0.30 2.92 0.95
C ARG A 165 -0.27 3.59 2.33
N THR A 166 -0.64 4.87 2.41
CA THR A 166 -0.76 5.61 3.68
C THR A 166 -1.74 4.95 4.65
N GLY A 167 -2.87 4.45 4.16
CA GLY A 167 -3.88 3.80 4.99
C GLY A 167 -3.43 2.47 5.58
N VAL A 168 -2.63 1.68 4.85
CA VAL A 168 -2.01 0.47 5.39
C VAL A 168 -1.13 0.81 6.58
N MET A 169 -0.13 1.70 6.37
CA MET A 169 0.86 2.01 7.39
C MET A 169 0.23 2.73 8.60
N VAL A 170 -0.70 3.65 8.37
CA VAL A 170 -1.47 4.33 9.44
C VAL A 170 -2.34 3.35 10.22
N SER A 171 -3.03 2.41 9.56
CA SER A 171 -3.84 1.40 10.26
C SER A 171 -2.97 0.44 11.07
N CYS A 172 -1.82 0.03 10.52
CA CYS A 172 -0.84 -0.77 11.24
C CYS A 172 -0.31 -0.04 12.49
N TYR A 173 0.01 1.25 12.38
CA TYR A 173 0.42 2.03 13.56
C TYR A 173 -0.69 2.12 14.63
N MET A 174 -1.96 2.32 14.23
CA MET A 174 -3.08 2.33 15.19
C MET A 174 -3.31 0.97 15.85
N LEU A 175 -2.94 -0.14 15.21
CA LEU A 175 -2.90 -1.47 15.85
C LEU A 175 -1.70 -1.59 16.80
N HIS A 176 -0.52 -1.13 16.40
CA HIS A 176 0.72 -1.18 17.18
C HIS A 176 0.56 -0.46 18.54
N CYS A 177 0.08 0.79 18.52
CA CYS A 177 -0.20 1.58 19.72
C CYS A 177 -1.52 1.19 20.42
N ARG A 178 -2.10 0.03 20.08
CA ARG A 178 -3.31 -0.58 20.70
C ARG A 178 -4.56 0.31 20.68
N LYS A 179 -4.63 1.26 19.73
CA LYS A 179 -5.80 2.14 19.54
C LYS A 179 -7.03 1.36 19.03
N PHE A 180 -6.80 0.31 18.24
CA PHE A 180 -7.80 -0.66 17.77
C PHE A 180 -7.34 -2.09 18.04
N LYS A 181 -8.28 -3.03 18.11
CA LYS A 181 -8.01 -4.44 18.43
C LYS A 181 -7.83 -5.32 17.20
N ASN A 182 -8.43 -4.93 16.08
CA ASN A 182 -8.44 -5.69 14.83
C ASN A 182 -8.29 -4.76 13.62
N ALA A 183 -7.92 -5.34 12.48
CA ALA A 183 -7.66 -4.57 11.26
C ALA A 183 -8.92 -3.91 10.70
N GLU A 184 -10.10 -4.51 10.84
CA GLU A 184 -11.36 -3.94 10.33
C GLU A 184 -11.69 -2.61 11.00
N GLU A 185 -11.61 -2.53 12.34
CA GLU A 185 -11.76 -1.29 13.10
C GLU A 185 -10.78 -0.20 12.62
N ALA A 186 -9.49 -0.54 12.50
CA ALA A 186 -8.46 0.41 12.11
C ALA A 186 -8.63 0.91 10.65
N LEU A 187 -8.94 0.00 9.73
CA LEU A 187 -9.20 0.28 8.32
C LEU A 187 -10.49 1.10 8.12
N GLY A 188 -11.54 0.77 8.86
CA GLY A 188 -12.82 1.47 8.86
C GLY A 188 -12.67 2.90 9.38
N PHE A 189 -12.02 3.07 10.54
CA PHE A 189 -11.72 4.38 11.10
C PHE A 189 -10.85 5.24 10.16
N TYR A 190 -9.81 4.66 9.55
CA TYR A 190 -9.02 5.37 8.56
C TYR A 190 -9.86 5.78 7.33
N GLY A 191 -10.75 4.91 6.85
CA GLY A 191 -11.69 5.21 5.77
C GLY A 191 -12.61 6.38 6.12
N GLU A 192 -13.30 6.30 7.26
CA GLU A 192 -14.19 7.32 7.80
C GLU A 192 -13.48 8.66 7.97
N LYS A 193 -12.26 8.68 8.54
CA LYS A 193 -11.50 9.92 8.70
C LYS A 193 -10.97 10.47 7.38
N ARG A 194 -10.43 9.63 6.48
CA ARG A 194 -9.70 10.09 5.29
C ARG A 194 -10.59 10.41 4.08
N THR A 195 -11.74 9.76 3.92
CA THR A 195 -12.61 9.96 2.75
C THR A 195 -14.07 10.24 3.12
N HIS A 196 -14.83 10.78 2.16
CA HIS A 196 -16.27 11.02 2.25
C HIS A 196 -17.10 9.79 1.91
N ASP A 197 -16.52 8.84 1.16
CA ASP A 197 -17.15 7.59 0.71
C ASP A 197 -16.72 6.37 1.55
N GLU A 198 -16.02 6.60 2.67
CA GLU A 198 -15.43 5.61 3.60
C GLU A 198 -14.43 4.62 2.97
N LYS A 199 -14.19 4.70 1.65
CA LYS A 199 -13.26 3.86 0.90
C LYS A 199 -11.84 4.33 1.09
N GLY A 200 -11.26 4.07 2.26
CA GLY A 200 -9.83 4.26 2.56
C GLY A 200 -8.94 3.27 1.80
N VAL A 201 -8.63 2.13 2.43
CA VAL A 201 -7.87 1.02 1.82
C VAL A 201 -8.85 0.00 1.23
N THR A 202 -8.90 -0.08 -0.11
CA THR A 202 -9.84 -0.93 -0.84
C THR A 202 -9.21 -2.13 -1.53
N ILE A 203 -7.88 -2.14 -1.71
CA ILE A 203 -7.15 -3.21 -2.39
C ILE A 203 -7.04 -4.41 -1.42
N PRO A 204 -7.55 -5.60 -1.76
CA PRO A 204 -7.53 -6.76 -0.87
C PRO A 204 -6.15 -7.11 -0.32
N SER A 205 -5.10 -7.12 -1.17
CA SER A 205 -3.73 -7.37 -0.70
C SER A 205 -3.23 -6.33 0.30
N GLN A 206 -3.61 -5.06 0.15
CA GLN A 206 -3.27 -4.02 1.13
C GLN A 206 -4.00 -4.22 2.46
N ARG A 207 -5.26 -4.67 2.44
CA ARG A 207 -6.03 -4.98 3.66
C ARG A 207 -5.45 -6.18 4.38
N ARG A 208 -5.17 -7.27 3.65
CA ARG A 208 -4.57 -8.52 4.16
C ARG A 208 -3.27 -8.28 4.94
N TYR A 209 -2.45 -7.32 4.54
CA TYR A 209 -1.21 -7.02 5.26
C TYR A 209 -1.45 -6.24 6.57
N VAL A 210 -2.57 -5.52 6.70
CA VAL A 210 -3.04 -4.99 7.99
C VAL A 210 -3.59 -6.12 8.87
N ASP A 211 -4.29 -7.11 8.31
CA ASP A 211 -4.72 -8.31 9.04
C ASP A 211 -3.52 -9.13 9.56
N TYR A 212 -2.51 -9.35 8.71
CA TYR A 212 -1.24 -9.99 9.08
C TYR A 212 -0.56 -9.26 10.24
N TYR A 213 -0.45 -7.94 10.16
CA TYR A 213 0.16 -7.16 11.24
C TYR A 213 -0.68 -7.14 12.51
N ALA A 214 -2.03 -7.10 12.40
CA ALA A 214 -2.93 -7.26 13.53
C ALA A 214 -2.72 -8.62 14.23
N ALA A 215 -2.51 -9.70 13.47
CA ALA A 215 -2.21 -11.02 14.03
C ALA A 215 -0.86 -11.02 14.78
N LEU A 216 0.22 -10.50 14.17
CA LEU A 216 1.54 -10.39 14.84
C LEU A 216 1.44 -9.61 16.17
N VAL A 217 0.76 -8.46 16.14
CA VAL A 217 0.59 -7.57 17.30
C VAL A 217 -0.32 -8.20 18.38
N ARG A 218 -1.40 -8.89 18.00
CA ARG A 218 -2.35 -9.55 18.91
C ARG A 218 -1.77 -10.80 19.57
N GLU A 219 -1.14 -11.67 18.79
CA GLU A 219 -0.56 -12.94 19.26
C GLU A 219 0.88 -12.77 19.81
N ASN A 220 1.43 -11.55 19.76
CA ASN A 220 2.81 -11.21 20.14
C ASN A 220 3.86 -12.09 19.45
N LEU A 221 3.67 -12.32 18.14
CA LEU A 221 4.52 -13.19 17.34
C LEU A 221 5.74 -12.44 16.81
N LEU A 222 6.90 -13.09 16.88
CA LEU A 222 8.06 -12.70 16.09
C LEU A 222 7.88 -13.26 14.68
N TYR A 223 7.81 -12.36 13.68
CA TYR A 223 7.82 -12.75 12.28
C TYR A 223 9.15 -13.39 11.91
N ARG A 224 9.10 -14.47 11.11
CA ARG A 224 10.26 -15.08 10.45
C ARG A 224 9.86 -15.57 9.05
N PRO A 225 10.70 -15.46 8.01
CA PRO A 225 10.34 -15.91 6.67
C PRO A 225 10.25 -17.44 6.58
N VAL A 226 9.06 -18.00 6.29
CA VAL A 226 8.84 -19.45 6.16
C VAL A 226 9.02 -19.87 4.70
N LYS A 227 9.81 -20.91 4.44
CA LYS A 227 9.97 -21.45 3.08
C LYS A 227 8.85 -22.47 2.78
N LEU A 228 8.20 -22.34 1.63
CA LEU A 228 7.18 -23.25 1.11
C LEU A 228 7.51 -23.61 -0.35
N PHE A 229 7.01 -24.75 -0.83
CA PHE A 229 6.99 -25.06 -2.27
C PHE A 229 5.57 -24.91 -2.82
N VAL A 230 5.42 -24.27 -3.99
CA VAL A 230 4.14 -24.27 -4.72
C VAL A 230 4.07 -25.54 -5.57
N ARG A 231 3.08 -26.40 -5.29
CA ARG A 231 2.84 -27.70 -5.96
C ARG A 231 1.76 -27.61 -7.03
N GLU A 232 0.75 -26.77 -6.84
CA GLU A 232 -0.34 -26.59 -7.80
C GLU A 232 -0.86 -25.15 -7.76
N VAL A 233 -1.28 -24.66 -8.92
CA VAL A 233 -2.06 -23.43 -9.08
C VAL A 233 -3.39 -23.78 -9.74
N SER A 234 -4.51 -23.48 -9.10
CA SER A 234 -5.85 -23.75 -9.64
C SER A 234 -6.85 -22.62 -9.37
N PHE A 235 -7.91 -22.54 -10.17
CA PHE A 235 -9.05 -21.67 -9.92
C PHE A 235 -10.36 -22.24 -10.45
N GLU A 236 -11.46 -21.89 -9.80
CA GLU A 236 -12.80 -22.33 -10.19
C GLU A 236 -13.89 -21.34 -9.71
N PRO A 237 -15.04 -21.25 -10.43
CA PRO A 237 -15.24 -21.72 -11.80
C PRO A 237 -14.36 -20.96 -12.82
N ILE A 238 -14.32 -21.40 -14.08
CA ILE A 238 -13.67 -20.65 -15.16
C ILE A 238 -14.34 -19.25 -15.33
N PRO A 239 -13.58 -18.15 -15.42
CA PRO A 239 -14.13 -16.82 -15.68
C PRO A 239 -14.95 -16.76 -16.99
N HIS A 240 -16.11 -16.11 -16.97
CA HIS A 240 -17.05 -16.02 -18.10
C HIS A 240 -16.41 -15.45 -19.38
N ILE A 241 -15.32 -14.71 -19.26
CA ILE A 241 -14.58 -14.17 -20.40
C ILE A 241 -13.94 -15.26 -21.29
N PHE A 242 -13.85 -16.51 -20.81
CA PHE A 242 -13.39 -17.69 -21.55
C PHE A 242 -14.52 -18.59 -22.06
N SER A 243 -15.78 -18.39 -21.65
CA SER A 243 -16.90 -19.17 -22.22
C SER A 243 -17.26 -18.68 -23.63
N THR A 244 -17.03 -17.40 -23.92
CA THR A 244 -17.40 -16.73 -25.19
C THR A 244 -16.26 -16.61 -26.20
N THR A 245 -15.00 -16.66 -25.77
CA THR A 245 -13.84 -16.70 -26.68
C THR A 245 -12.82 -17.71 -26.19
N GLN A 246 -12.22 -18.47 -27.12
CA GLN A 246 -10.96 -19.16 -26.85
C GLN A 246 -9.92 -18.16 -26.31
N GLY A 247 -9.00 -18.67 -25.50
CA GLY A 247 -7.90 -17.89 -24.95
C GLY A 247 -7.10 -18.73 -23.97
N SER A 248 -5.83 -18.42 -23.88
CA SER A 248 -4.90 -19.04 -22.95
C SER A 248 -4.82 -18.28 -21.64
N VAL A 249 -4.34 -18.96 -20.59
CA VAL A 249 -3.94 -18.35 -19.31
C VAL A 249 -2.46 -18.60 -19.07
N GLN A 250 -1.77 -17.57 -18.60
CA GLN A 250 -0.42 -17.64 -18.06
C GLN A 250 -0.43 -17.06 -16.64
N PHE A 251 0.35 -17.65 -15.74
CA PHE A 251 0.60 -17.07 -14.41
C PHE A 251 2.07 -16.82 -14.15
N VAL A 252 2.34 -15.87 -13.27
CA VAL A 252 3.69 -15.48 -12.83
C VAL A 252 3.72 -15.50 -11.31
N ILE A 253 4.70 -16.19 -10.73
CA ILE A 253 4.97 -16.19 -9.30
C ILE A 253 6.24 -15.35 -9.07
N SER A 254 6.13 -14.34 -8.23
CA SER A 254 7.23 -13.46 -7.84
C SER A 254 7.31 -13.33 -6.33
N GLU A 255 8.51 -13.05 -5.83
CA GLU A 255 8.81 -12.92 -4.42
C GLU A 255 9.44 -11.54 -4.19
N CYS A 256 8.98 -10.82 -3.18
CA CYS A 256 9.60 -9.56 -2.80
C CYS A 256 10.59 -9.81 -1.68
N LYS A 257 11.86 -9.49 -1.92
CA LYS A 257 12.89 -9.46 -0.87
C LYS A 257 13.35 -8.04 -0.61
N ARG A 258 13.63 -7.74 0.65
CA ARG A 258 14.40 -6.56 1.03
C ARG A 258 15.84 -6.73 0.51
N VAL A 259 16.37 -5.70 -0.13
CA VAL A 259 17.75 -5.62 -0.62
C VAL A 259 18.38 -4.38 0.01
N GLY A 260 19.28 -4.59 0.96
CA GLY A 260 19.87 -3.51 1.76
C GLY A 260 18.85 -2.77 2.64
N GLU A 261 19.19 -1.54 3.04
CA GLU A 261 18.43 -0.81 4.05
C GLU A 261 17.10 -0.22 3.54
N SER A 262 16.89 -0.06 2.24
CA SER A 262 15.71 0.67 1.72
C SER A 262 15.13 0.19 0.39
N ALA A 263 15.76 -0.74 -0.34
CA ALA A 263 15.22 -1.22 -1.61
C ALA A 263 14.38 -2.50 -1.41
N LEU A 264 13.24 -2.56 -2.08
CA LEU A 264 12.47 -3.78 -2.28
C LEU A 264 12.74 -4.28 -3.71
N LYS A 265 13.15 -5.54 -3.86
CA LYS A 265 13.35 -6.17 -5.17
C LYS A 265 12.36 -7.31 -5.36
N VAL A 266 11.44 -7.13 -6.29
CA VAL A 266 10.56 -8.20 -6.76
C VAL A 266 11.37 -9.10 -7.70
N LYS A 267 11.69 -10.32 -7.24
CA LYS A 267 12.32 -11.36 -8.04
C LYS A 267 11.23 -12.23 -8.66
N LYS A 268 11.22 -12.35 -9.98
CA LYS A 268 10.38 -13.32 -10.68
C LYS A 268 10.96 -14.72 -10.45
N LEU A 269 10.16 -15.63 -9.90
CA LEU A 269 10.59 -17.01 -9.57
C LEU A 269 10.10 -18.03 -10.60
N HIS A 270 8.88 -17.86 -11.09
CA HIS A 270 8.29 -18.73 -12.09
C HIS A 270 7.43 -17.94 -13.08
N THR A 271 7.50 -18.31 -14.35
CA THR A 271 6.54 -17.90 -15.40
C THR A 271 6.04 -19.18 -16.04
N SER A 272 4.74 -19.39 -16.04
CA SER A 272 4.16 -20.58 -16.64
C SER A 272 4.22 -20.49 -18.16
N ILE A 273 4.13 -21.64 -18.84
CA ILE A 273 3.69 -21.65 -20.24
C ILE A 273 2.25 -21.10 -20.35
N GLU A 274 1.81 -20.83 -21.57
CA GLU A 274 0.41 -20.52 -21.82
C GLU A 274 -0.43 -21.80 -21.88
N TYR A 275 -1.57 -21.81 -21.18
CA TYR A 275 -2.48 -22.95 -21.10
C TYR A 275 -3.83 -22.60 -21.71
N ASP A 276 -4.22 -23.28 -22.78
CA ASP A 276 -5.52 -23.07 -23.42
C ASP A 276 -6.69 -23.56 -22.55
N ILE A 277 -7.67 -22.67 -22.33
CA ILE A 277 -8.90 -23.05 -21.66
C ILE A 277 -9.86 -23.66 -22.69
N LYS A 278 -10.05 -24.99 -22.59
CA LYS A 278 -11.02 -25.73 -23.42
C LYS A 278 -12.44 -25.27 -23.12
N ARG A 279 -13.26 -25.10 -24.16
CA ARG A 279 -14.69 -24.75 -24.02
C ARG A 279 -15.40 -25.78 -23.14
N GLY A 280 -16.14 -25.32 -22.14
CA GLY A 280 -16.84 -26.18 -21.18
C GLY A 280 -16.01 -26.65 -19.98
N SER A 281 -14.74 -26.24 -19.86
CA SER A 281 -13.96 -26.49 -18.64
C SER A 281 -14.64 -25.83 -17.44
N LEU A 282 -14.77 -26.56 -16.33
CA LEU A 282 -15.34 -26.05 -15.07
C LEU A 282 -14.30 -25.36 -14.20
N SER A 283 -13.06 -25.87 -14.21
CA SER A 283 -11.94 -25.35 -13.42
C SER A 283 -10.65 -25.31 -14.25
N PHE A 284 -9.69 -24.52 -13.79
CA PHE A 284 -8.32 -24.45 -14.27
C PHE A 284 -7.41 -25.08 -13.22
N ARG A 285 -6.49 -25.95 -13.61
CA ARG A 285 -5.58 -26.65 -12.70
C ARG A 285 -4.25 -26.92 -13.38
N VAL A 286 -3.17 -26.45 -12.77
CA VAL A 286 -1.80 -26.64 -13.24
C VAL A 286 -0.94 -27.17 -12.09
N PRO A 287 -0.58 -28.47 -12.09
CA PRO A 287 0.49 -28.97 -11.23
C PRO A 287 1.84 -28.42 -11.69
N LEU A 288 2.69 -28.03 -10.75
CA LEU A 288 4.04 -27.54 -11.02
C LEU A 288 5.01 -28.72 -10.96
N LEU A 289 5.54 -29.11 -12.13
CA LEU A 289 6.52 -30.19 -12.29
C LEU A 289 7.92 -29.84 -11.73
N THR A 290 8.14 -28.59 -11.33
CA THR A 290 9.38 -28.12 -10.74
C THR A 290 9.06 -27.31 -9.50
N ASP A 291 9.74 -27.63 -8.41
CA ASP A 291 9.55 -27.09 -7.08
C ASP A 291 9.77 -25.57 -7.02
N VAL A 292 8.70 -24.79 -7.17
CA VAL A 292 8.77 -23.32 -7.03
C VAL A 292 8.83 -22.98 -5.55
N ALA A 293 10.04 -22.91 -5.01
CA ALA A 293 10.30 -22.45 -3.65
C ALA A 293 9.95 -20.96 -3.50
N VAL A 294 9.17 -20.62 -2.48
CA VAL A 294 8.75 -19.24 -2.15
C VAL A 294 8.93 -18.97 -0.65
N GLN A 295 9.30 -17.75 -0.28
CA GLN A 295 9.57 -17.35 1.10
C GLN A 295 9.25 -15.87 1.36
N GLY A 296 8.61 -15.57 2.48
CA GLY A 296 8.20 -14.21 2.83
C GLY A 296 7.01 -13.71 2.00
N ASP A 297 7.13 -12.52 1.42
CA ASP A 297 6.07 -11.80 0.69
C ASP A 297 6.01 -12.22 -0.79
N VAL A 298 4.93 -12.89 -1.20
CA VAL A 298 4.78 -13.55 -2.50
C VAL A 298 3.62 -12.94 -3.28
N LYS A 299 3.85 -12.62 -4.56
CA LYS A 299 2.87 -12.14 -5.54
C LYS A 299 2.57 -13.22 -6.57
N VAL A 300 1.30 -13.48 -6.83
CA VAL A 300 0.86 -14.32 -7.95
C VAL A 300 -0.01 -13.49 -8.89
N GLU A 301 0.37 -13.43 -10.16
CA GLU A 301 -0.32 -12.64 -11.19
C GLU A 301 -0.83 -13.55 -12.31
N PHE A 302 -2.09 -13.38 -12.72
CA PHE A 302 -2.72 -14.12 -13.79
C PHE A 302 -2.97 -13.22 -14.99
N PHE A 303 -2.68 -13.74 -16.18
CA PHE A 303 -2.82 -13.07 -17.45
C PHE A 303 -3.59 -13.94 -18.43
N ARG A 304 -4.27 -13.29 -19.36
CA ARG A 304 -4.88 -13.90 -20.54
C ARG A 304 -4.11 -13.47 -21.78
N HIS A 305 -3.95 -14.38 -22.74
CA HIS A 305 -3.56 -14.01 -24.10
C HIS A 305 -4.78 -13.93 -25.03
N LYS A 306 -4.80 -12.90 -25.89
CA LYS A 306 -5.66 -12.79 -27.07
C LYS A 306 -4.86 -12.24 -28.26
N LEU A 307 -4.84 -10.92 -28.43
CA LEU A 307 -3.95 -10.19 -29.35
C LEU A 307 -2.80 -9.50 -28.60
N LYS A 308 -3.00 -9.25 -27.30
CA LYS A 308 -2.01 -8.75 -26.35
C LYS A 308 -2.21 -9.51 -25.04
N LYS A 309 -1.19 -9.46 -24.18
CA LYS A 309 -1.24 -10.02 -22.82
C LYS A 309 -2.00 -9.07 -21.90
N GLU A 310 -3.15 -9.51 -21.39
CA GLU A 310 -4.04 -8.75 -20.51
C GLU A 310 -3.97 -9.31 -19.08
N LYS A 311 -3.82 -8.46 -18.06
CA LYS A 311 -3.87 -8.90 -16.65
C LYS A 311 -5.32 -9.20 -16.25
N LEU A 312 -5.58 -10.39 -15.72
CA LEU A 312 -6.88 -10.79 -15.20
C LEU A 312 -7.08 -10.33 -13.75
N PHE A 313 -6.15 -10.73 -12.87
CA PHE A 313 -6.12 -10.42 -11.45
C PHE A 313 -4.74 -10.76 -10.88
N HIS A 314 -4.49 -10.33 -9.65
CA HIS A 314 -3.35 -10.79 -8.86
C HIS A 314 -3.70 -10.83 -7.37
N PHE A 315 -2.78 -11.38 -6.57
CA PHE A 315 -2.83 -11.24 -5.13
C PHE A 315 -1.43 -11.34 -4.52
N TRP A 316 -1.28 -10.75 -3.34
CA TRP A 316 -0.13 -10.94 -2.48
C TRP A 316 -0.53 -11.76 -1.25
N PHE A 317 0.32 -12.69 -0.85
CA PHE A 317 0.24 -13.37 0.45
C PHE A 317 1.62 -13.35 1.12
N ASN A 318 1.69 -13.72 2.39
CA ASN A 318 2.96 -13.98 3.05
C ASN A 318 2.96 -15.41 3.63
N THR A 319 4.02 -16.13 3.33
CA THR A 319 4.24 -17.55 3.70
C THR A 319 4.14 -17.86 5.20
N PHE A 320 4.50 -16.93 6.10
CA PHE A 320 4.40 -17.09 7.56
C PHE A 320 2.95 -17.25 8.04
N PHE A 321 1.99 -16.71 7.27
CA PHE A 321 0.56 -16.74 7.60
C PHE A 321 -0.18 -17.86 6.85
N VAL A 322 0.51 -18.63 6.02
CA VAL A 322 -0.01 -19.89 5.51
C VAL A 322 0.09 -20.90 6.65
N ARG A 323 -1.06 -21.19 7.27
CA ARG A 323 -1.17 -22.17 8.34
C ARG A 323 -2.04 -23.32 7.85
N ASP A 324 -1.56 -24.52 8.11
CA ASP A 324 -2.31 -25.74 8.39
C ASP A 324 -3.79 -25.52 8.75
N ILE A 325 -4.67 -25.62 7.75
CA ILE A 325 -6.05 -26.02 8.01
C ILE A 325 -5.98 -27.51 8.34
N LEU A 326 -6.05 -27.84 9.63
CA LEU A 326 -6.47 -29.17 10.03
C LEU A 326 -7.89 -29.34 9.49
N ALA A 327 -8.10 -30.31 8.60
CA ALA A 327 -9.45 -30.74 8.28
C ALA A 327 -10.13 -31.15 9.60
N PRO A 328 -11.39 -30.77 9.85
CA PRO A 328 -12.06 -31.18 11.08
C PRO A 328 -12.15 -32.71 11.09
N ASP A 329 -11.45 -33.35 12.03
CA ASP A 329 -11.49 -34.79 12.20
C ASP A 329 -12.94 -35.23 12.40
N SER A 330 -13.36 -36.25 11.63
CA SER A 330 -14.74 -36.70 11.57
C SER A 330 -15.18 -37.53 12.79
N HIS A 331 -14.58 -37.26 13.95
CA HIS A 331 -14.87 -37.92 15.23
C HIS A 331 -14.59 -36.98 16.40
N GLU A 332 -15.61 -36.23 16.85
CA GLU A 332 -15.76 -36.04 18.31
C GLU A 332 -17.22 -35.80 18.71
N THR A 333 -17.67 -36.61 19.67
CA THR A 333 -18.97 -36.52 20.32
C THR A 333 -19.02 -35.37 21.32
N GLN A 334 -20.16 -34.68 21.34
CA GLN A 334 -20.65 -33.74 22.37
C GLN A 334 -19.77 -33.56 23.63
N SER A 335 -18.97 -32.50 23.65
CA SER A 335 -18.76 -31.73 24.89
C SER A 335 -18.67 -30.23 24.56
N SER A 336 -19.24 -29.41 25.43
CA SER A 336 -19.45 -27.98 25.17
C SER A 336 -18.31 -27.14 25.73
N ASP A 337 -17.37 -26.72 24.89
CA ASP A 337 -16.48 -25.60 25.23
C ASP A 337 -16.12 -24.76 23.98
N GLN A 338 -16.42 -23.46 24.01
CA GLN A 338 -16.39 -22.62 22.82
C GLN A 338 -14.98 -22.08 22.52
N ARG A 339 -14.23 -22.77 21.64
CA ARG A 339 -13.04 -22.23 20.97
C ARG A 339 -13.18 -22.24 19.45
N LYS A 340 -13.84 -21.22 18.90
CA LYS A 340 -13.83 -20.97 17.45
C LYS A 340 -12.54 -20.24 17.07
N SER A 341 -11.61 -20.92 16.39
CA SER A 341 -10.46 -20.29 15.75
C SER A 341 -10.92 -19.53 14.51
N VAL A 342 -10.99 -18.20 14.60
CA VAL A 342 -11.42 -17.33 13.50
C VAL A 342 -10.25 -17.04 12.56
N PHE A 343 -10.26 -17.62 11.36
CA PHE A 343 -9.72 -16.99 10.14
C PHE A 343 -10.41 -17.60 8.89
N CYS A 344 -10.78 -16.73 7.94
CA CYS A 344 -11.38 -17.06 6.63
C CYS A 344 -12.74 -17.80 6.61
N GLU A 345 -13.78 -17.23 7.23
CA GLU A 345 -15.17 -17.41 6.77
C GLU A 345 -15.95 -16.08 6.82
N ASN A 346 -17.00 -15.96 6.00
CA ASN A 346 -17.55 -14.68 5.52
C ASN A 346 -18.34 -13.85 6.55
N MET A 347 -18.25 -12.52 6.42
CA MET A 347 -19.21 -11.57 7.03
C MET A 347 -20.48 -11.41 6.19
N GLY A 348 -21.63 -11.75 6.77
CA GLY A 348 -22.96 -11.35 6.35
C GLY A 348 -23.68 -10.58 7.48
N LYS A 349 -24.38 -9.49 7.16
CA LYS A 349 -24.99 -8.59 8.15
C LYS A 349 -26.20 -9.20 8.85
N ASN A 350 -26.40 -8.87 10.13
CA ASN A 350 -27.62 -8.23 10.63
C ASN A 350 -27.43 -7.62 12.04
N LEU A 351 -28.14 -6.53 12.34
CA LEU A 351 -28.14 -5.88 13.65
C LEU A 351 -29.33 -6.33 14.50
N SER A 352 -29.14 -6.47 15.81
CA SER A 352 -30.12 -6.12 16.84
C SER A 352 -29.42 -5.84 18.18
N HIS A 353 -30.14 -5.29 19.16
CA HIS A 353 -29.63 -4.48 20.27
C HIS A 353 -29.54 -5.22 21.64
N GLN A 354 -28.74 -4.63 22.56
CA GLN A 354 -28.86 -4.70 24.04
C GLN A 354 -28.53 -6.06 24.72
N ASP A 355 -28.09 -6.15 25.98
CA ASP A 355 -27.67 -5.13 26.96
C ASP A 355 -26.58 -5.67 27.91
N GLY A 356 -25.97 -4.81 28.73
CA GLY A 356 -24.74 -5.11 29.47
C GLY A 356 -24.81 -6.07 30.67
N ASN A 357 -23.64 -6.48 31.19
CA ASN A 357 -23.30 -6.24 32.60
C ASN A 357 -21.79 -6.39 32.93
N SER A 358 -21.42 -5.88 34.11
CA SER A 358 -20.06 -5.86 34.69
C SER A 358 -19.72 -7.10 35.53
N CYS A 359 -18.44 -7.53 35.56
CA CYS A 359 -17.74 -7.89 36.81
C CYS A 359 -16.23 -8.17 36.64
N ASN A 360 -15.48 -8.13 37.76
CA ASN A 360 -14.01 -8.20 37.86
C ASN A 360 -13.45 -9.60 38.17
N SER A 361 -12.26 -9.93 37.65
CA SER A 361 -11.13 -10.58 38.36
C SER A 361 -9.93 -10.66 37.38
N LYS A 362 -8.75 -10.09 37.62
CA LYS A 362 -7.68 -10.37 38.62
C LYS A 362 -7.09 -11.79 38.60
N ILE A 363 -5.84 -11.86 38.11
CA ILE A 363 -4.73 -12.78 38.53
C ILE A 363 -4.91 -14.24 38.06
N ASN A 364 -4.03 -14.83 37.24
CA ASN A 364 -2.61 -15.04 37.58
C ASN A 364 -1.76 -15.39 36.34
N SER A 365 -0.48 -15.00 36.37
CA SER A 365 0.54 -15.45 35.43
C SER A 365 0.99 -16.88 35.75
N LYS A 366 1.08 -17.75 34.74
CA LYS A 366 1.97 -18.92 34.76
C LYS A 366 2.24 -19.44 33.34
N SER A 367 3.48 -19.26 32.90
CA SER A 367 4.05 -19.99 31.77
C SER A 367 4.00 -21.50 32.03
N ARG A 368 3.45 -22.27 31.09
CA ARG A 368 3.47 -23.74 31.16
C ARG A 368 3.89 -24.29 29.81
N ALA A 369 5.17 -24.65 29.71
CA ALA A 369 5.63 -25.52 28.64
C ALA A 369 4.90 -26.86 28.74
N LEU A 370 4.42 -27.37 27.62
CA LEU A 370 3.91 -28.73 27.50
C LEU A 370 4.79 -29.46 26.49
N SER A 371 5.57 -30.40 27.00
CA SER A 371 6.33 -31.37 26.23
C SER A 371 5.70 -32.74 26.44
N ALA A 372 5.01 -33.21 25.42
CA ALA A 372 4.71 -34.61 25.12
C ALA A 372 4.19 -34.59 23.66
N GLY A 373 4.61 -35.45 22.75
CA GLY A 373 5.47 -36.62 22.93
C GLY A 373 5.09 -37.70 21.90
N GLU A 374 4.75 -37.25 20.69
CA GLU A 374 4.25 -37.95 19.49
C GLU A 374 5.27 -38.27 18.39
N SER A 375 5.55 -39.51 17.98
CA SER A 375 6.48 -39.77 16.86
C SER A 375 5.81 -39.64 15.48
N GLU A 376 5.58 -38.42 14.98
CA GLU A 376 5.19 -38.23 13.57
C GLU A 376 6.40 -38.24 12.62
N SER A 377 6.53 -39.34 11.89
CA SER A 377 7.55 -39.53 10.86
C SER A 377 7.34 -38.60 9.65
N ASN A 378 8.19 -37.58 9.54
CA ASN A 378 8.72 -36.97 8.30
C ASN A 378 7.81 -36.94 7.04
N LYS A 379 6.52 -36.60 7.19
CA LYS A 379 5.62 -36.31 6.05
C LYS A 379 5.70 -34.82 5.73
N SER A 380 6.04 -34.50 4.49
CA SER A 380 5.91 -33.13 4.00
C SER A 380 4.44 -32.71 4.04
N ARG A 381 4.14 -31.60 4.72
CA ARG A 381 2.77 -31.20 4.98
C ARG A 381 2.24 -30.30 3.87
N LEU A 382 1.22 -30.80 3.18
CA LEU A 382 0.46 -30.06 2.18
C LEU A 382 -0.58 -29.14 2.85
N VAL A 383 -0.69 -27.91 2.33
CA VAL A 383 -1.60 -26.86 2.81
C VAL A 383 -2.26 -26.18 1.61
N PHE A 384 -3.55 -25.88 1.72
CA PHE A 384 -4.30 -25.15 0.69
C PHE A 384 -4.42 -23.67 1.08
N LEU A 385 -3.96 -22.77 0.22
CA LEU A 385 -4.23 -21.34 0.33
C LEU A 385 -5.30 -20.93 -0.68
N THR A 386 -6.53 -20.76 -0.22
CA THR A 386 -7.67 -20.34 -1.05
C THR A 386 -7.97 -18.84 -0.88
N MET A 387 -8.13 -18.13 -1.99
CA MET A 387 -8.51 -16.72 -2.07
C MET A 387 -9.82 -16.61 -2.85
N ASN A 388 -10.88 -16.04 -2.25
CA ASN A 388 -12.13 -15.79 -2.95
C ASN A 388 -12.03 -14.54 -3.84
N LYS A 389 -13.00 -14.31 -4.73
CA LYS A 389 -13.05 -13.13 -5.61
C LYS A 389 -12.87 -11.79 -4.90
N THR A 390 -13.38 -11.67 -3.67
CA THR A 390 -13.24 -10.48 -2.82
C THR A 390 -11.81 -10.23 -2.36
N ASP A 391 -10.99 -11.27 -2.35
CA ASP A 391 -9.62 -11.32 -1.81
C ASP A 391 -8.57 -11.10 -2.92
N LEU A 392 -9.02 -11.03 -4.18
CA LEU A 392 -8.18 -10.88 -5.36
C LEU A 392 -8.14 -9.42 -5.83
N ASP A 393 -6.93 -8.91 -6.03
CA ASP A 393 -6.72 -7.59 -6.62
C ASP A 393 -7.24 -7.59 -8.06
N ASP A 394 -7.80 -6.45 -8.49
CA ASP A 394 -8.60 -6.28 -9.71
C ASP A 394 -9.93 -7.05 -9.77
N ALA A 395 -9.96 -8.37 -9.53
CA ALA A 395 -11.21 -9.15 -9.61
C ALA A 395 -12.28 -8.73 -8.57
N HIS A 396 -11.88 -8.25 -7.38
CA HIS A 396 -12.81 -7.67 -6.40
C HIS A 396 -13.59 -6.45 -6.91
N LYS A 397 -13.14 -5.80 -8.00
CA LYS A 397 -13.81 -4.63 -8.61
C LYS A 397 -15.02 -5.02 -9.46
N ASP A 398 -15.09 -6.26 -9.94
CA ASP A 398 -16.20 -6.78 -10.74
C ASP A 398 -17.44 -7.07 -9.87
N LYS A 399 -18.09 -6.02 -9.37
CA LYS A 399 -19.28 -6.12 -8.50
C LYS A 399 -20.54 -6.61 -9.23
N GLN A 400 -20.51 -6.68 -10.56
CA GLN A 400 -21.63 -7.14 -11.40
C GLN A 400 -21.45 -8.58 -11.90
N ASN A 401 -20.38 -9.27 -11.49
CA ASN A 401 -20.03 -10.64 -11.90
C ASN A 401 -19.98 -10.83 -13.43
N LYS A 402 -19.50 -9.81 -14.16
CA LYS A 402 -19.42 -9.82 -15.62
C LYS A 402 -18.26 -10.68 -16.14
N THR A 403 -17.17 -10.72 -15.39
CA THR A 403 -15.94 -11.45 -15.77
C THR A 403 -15.76 -12.70 -14.90
N PHE A 404 -15.97 -12.55 -13.59
CA PHE A 404 -15.79 -13.61 -12.60
C PHE A 404 -17.13 -13.89 -11.91
N SER A 405 -17.49 -15.16 -11.75
CA SER A 405 -18.66 -15.56 -10.95
C SER A 405 -18.52 -15.10 -9.48
N SER A 406 -19.61 -15.02 -8.73
CA SER A 406 -19.59 -14.62 -7.32
C SER A 406 -18.84 -15.60 -6.41
N ASP A 407 -18.83 -16.88 -6.77
CA ASP A 407 -18.14 -17.99 -6.10
C ASP A 407 -16.73 -18.24 -6.64
N PHE A 408 -16.22 -17.37 -7.52
CA PHE A 408 -14.86 -17.49 -8.06
C PHE A 408 -13.81 -17.47 -6.95
N LYS A 409 -12.94 -18.48 -6.95
CA LYS A 409 -11.84 -18.65 -6.01
C LYS A 409 -10.60 -19.20 -6.71
N VAL A 410 -9.44 -18.87 -6.15
CA VAL A 410 -8.12 -19.32 -6.59
C VAL A 410 -7.47 -20.07 -5.45
N THR A 411 -6.88 -21.22 -5.72
CA THR A 411 -6.23 -22.07 -4.71
C THR A 411 -4.79 -22.34 -5.11
N LEU A 412 -3.88 -22.21 -4.14
CA LEU A 412 -2.51 -22.74 -4.25
C LEU A 412 -2.41 -23.98 -3.37
N LEU A 413 -1.91 -25.07 -3.92
CA LEU A 413 -1.39 -26.19 -3.13
C LEU A 413 0.05 -25.86 -2.76
N LEU A 414 0.32 -25.75 -1.47
CA LEU A 414 1.61 -25.39 -0.90
C LEU A 414 2.12 -26.56 -0.07
N GLU A 415 3.44 -26.70 0.04
CA GLU A 415 4.09 -27.73 0.86
C GLU A 415 5.11 -27.10 1.81
N HIS A 416 5.06 -27.49 3.08
CA HIS A 416 6.10 -27.12 4.06
C HIS A 416 7.39 -27.91 3.81
N VAL A 417 8.52 -27.19 3.83
CA VAL A 417 9.85 -27.81 3.83
C VAL A 417 10.06 -28.55 5.15
N PRO A 418 10.46 -29.84 5.15
CA PRO A 418 10.86 -30.54 6.37
C PRO A 418 12.03 -29.84 7.07
N LYS A 419 12.00 -29.81 8.41
CA LYS A 419 12.96 -29.03 9.23
C LYS A 419 14.43 -29.42 9.00
N GLU A 420 14.69 -30.67 8.63
CA GLU A 420 16.04 -31.21 8.38
C GLU A 420 16.78 -30.52 7.22
N CYS A 421 16.07 -29.78 6.37
CA CYS A 421 16.68 -29.02 5.26
C CYS A 421 17.17 -27.61 5.64
N GLU A 422 16.89 -27.09 6.83
CA GLU A 422 17.31 -25.73 7.23
C GLU A 422 18.74 -25.69 7.82
N GLU A 423 19.20 -26.76 8.48
CA GLU A 423 20.46 -26.76 9.26
C GLU A 423 21.73 -26.95 8.41
N ASN A 424 21.64 -27.62 7.24
CA ASN A 424 22.81 -27.88 6.38
C ASN A 424 23.29 -26.69 5.53
N SER A 425 22.76 -25.48 5.75
CA SER A 425 23.15 -24.26 5.00
C SER A 425 24.05 -23.28 5.79
N GLN A 426 24.47 -23.64 7.00
CA GLN A 426 25.37 -22.82 7.83
C GLN A 426 26.55 -23.66 8.35
N GLN A 427 27.51 -23.97 7.47
CA GLN A 427 28.84 -24.33 7.95
C GLN A 427 29.56 -23.06 8.44
N PRO A 428 30.15 -23.07 9.65
CA PRO A 428 30.97 -21.95 10.10
C PRO A 428 32.27 -21.91 9.31
N THR A 429 32.55 -20.79 8.64
CA THR A 429 33.87 -20.51 8.08
C THR A 429 34.87 -20.35 9.21
N VAL A 430 35.78 -21.31 9.34
CA VAL A 430 36.92 -21.22 10.27
C VAL A 430 37.89 -20.18 9.72
N GLU A 431 38.04 -19.06 10.43
CA GLU A 431 39.12 -18.10 10.18
C GLU A 431 40.47 -18.69 10.63
N PRO A 432 41.52 -18.66 9.80
CA PRO A 432 42.89 -18.86 10.26
C PRO A 432 43.47 -17.50 10.71
N ASP A 433 43.88 -17.42 11.97
CA ASP A 433 44.51 -16.24 12.55
C ASP A 433 46.06 -16.28 12.44
N ILE A 434 46.67 -15.09 12.59
CA ILE A 434 48.09 -14.78 12.82
C ILE A 434 49.02 -14.71 11.59
N GLY A 435 49.45 -13.48 11.28
CA GLY A 435 50.61 -13.17 10.44
C GLY A 435 50.84 -11.66 10.27
N THR A 436 51.63 -11.03 11.14
CA THR A 436 51.93 -9.58 11.12
C THR A 436 52.87 -9.18 9.97
N PRO A 437 52.93 -7.89 9.56
CA PRO A 437 53.44 -7.48 8.24
C PRO A 437 54.97 -7.33 8.19
N SER A 438 55.51 -7.32 6.96
CA SER A 438 56.85 -6.82 6.66
C SER A 438 56.88 -6.17 5.28
N GLU A 439 57.67 -5.11 5.16
CA GLU A 439 57.76 -4.25 3.98
C GLU A 439 58.55 -4.90 2.85
N SER A 440 58.16 -4.68 1.60
CA SER A 440 59.10 -4.31 0.53
C SER A 440 58.37 -3.76 -0.70
N SER A 441 59.05 -2.85 -1.39
CA SER A 441 58.73 -2.32 -2.71
C SER A 441 58.68 -3.41 -3.79
N GLU A 442 57.90 -3.20 -4.85
CA GLU A 442 58.38 -2.55 -6.09
C GLU A 442 57.19 -1.99 -6.88
N ALA A 443 57.46 -1.04 -7.78
CA ALA A 443 56.47 -0.46 -8.66
C ALA A 443 56.75 -0.91 -10.10
N GLU A 444 55.73 -1.28 -10.87
CA GLU A 444 55.75 -1.10 -12.32
C GLU A 444 54.40 -0.60 -12.82
N SER A 445 54.47 0.20 -13.87
CA SER A 445 53.34 0.85 -14.53
C SER A 445 53.04 0.17 -15.86
N SER A 446 51.76 -0.06 -16.16
CA SER A 446 51.32 -0.14 -17.56
C SER A 446 49.91 0.43 -17.71
N THR A 447 49.82 1.48 -18.53
CA THR A 447 48.58 2.03 -19.06
C THR A 447 47.91 1.04 -20.02
N ASP A 448 46.58 0.93 -19.97
CA ASP A 448 45.78 0.99 -21.21
C ASP A 448 44.38 1.53 -20.93
N SER A 449 43.71 2.04 -21.96
CA SER A 449 42.50 2.83 -21.85
C SER A 449 41.62 2.68 -23.08
N SER A 450 40.38 2.19 -22.91
CA SER A 450 39.31 2.46 -23.86
C SER A 450 37.90 2.21 -23.28
N VAL A 451 37.17 3.32 -23.18
CA VAL A 451 35.78 3.53 -23.64
C VAL A 451 34.62 2.80 -22.92
N PRO A 452 33.63 3.54 -22.36
CA PRO A 452 32.32 3.01 -21.99
C PRO A 452 31.34 3.03 -23.18
N GLU A 453 30.46 2.03 -23.26
CA GLU A 453 29.29 2.07 -24.15
C GLU A 453 28.06 2.53 -23.35
N ASP A 454 27.51 3.68 -23.75
CA ASP A 454 26.21 4.19 -23.31
C ASP A 454 25.11 3.56 -24.17
N GLU A 455 24.06 3.00 -23.54
CA GLU A 455 22.75 2.82 -24.19
C GLU A 455 21.63 3.39 -23.29
N GLU A 456 21.13 4.55 -23.67
CA GLU A 456 19.85 5.09 -23.17
C GLU A 456 18.69 4.45 -23.95
N GLU A 457 17.71 3.86 -23.27
CA GLU A 457 16.37 3.66 -23.84
C GLU A 457 15.33 4.54 -23.11
N ALA A 458 14.94 5.62 -23.79
CA ALA A 458 13.80 6.43 -23.42
C ALA A 458 12.50 5.79 -23.91
N TRP A 459 11.51 5.68 -23.04
CA TRP A 459 10.13 5.32 -23.41
C TRP A 459 9.18 6.47 -23.03
N GLU A 460 8.94 7.36 -24.00
CA GLU A 460 7.87 8.35 -23.93
C GLU A 460 6.48 7.73 -24.17
N SER A 461 5.45 8.51 -23.84
CA SER A 461 4.06 8.05 -23.78
C SER A 461 3.30 8.18 -25.10
N GLY A 462 2.39 7.22 -25.35
CA GLY A 462 1.32 7.27 -26.36
C GLY A 462 0.06 6.62 -25.81
#